data_AF-A0A2V7BDD4-F1
#
_entry.id   AF-A0A2V7BDD4-F1
#
_cell.length_a   1.000
_cell.length_b   1.000
_cell.length_c   1.000
_cell.angle_alpha   90.00
_cell.angle_beta   90.00
_cell.angle_gamma   90.00
#
_symmetry.space_group_name_H-M   'P 1'
#
loop_
_entity.id
_entity.type
_entity.pdbx_description
1 polymer ?
#
loop_
_entity_poly.entity_id
_entity_poly.type
_entity_poly.pdbx_seq_one_letter_code
_entity_poly.pdbx_strand_id
1 'polypeptide(L)'
;MSRHIPSPPADARCPIRWLQARYRFGEDCRHISVPETGLTRIREMADELMGTAGLVAIYIADAPAKAYDLAEKLGRVVGTVQLVPLPAGRSERDYQDRDPIDEYRAWPYGWPCRVVHAPPPQQCPLLSDLVKEVYGPGAPFLPFVAPLRYAPMRLDQKMSRALERYFN
;
A
#
# COMPACT_ATOMS: atom_id res chain seq x y z
N MET A 1 15.35 29.28 -10.30
CA MET A 1 15.17 29.48 -8.84
C MET A 1 14.76 28.14 -8.24
N SER A 2 15.73 27.36 -7.79
CA SER A 2 15.48 26.04 -7.20
C SER A 2 14.96 26.23 -5.77
N ARG A 3 13.69 25.89 -5.53
CA ARG A 3 13.14 25.88 -4.17
C ARG A 3 13.80 24.73 -3.42
N HIS A 4 14.63 25.09 -2.44
CA HIS A 4 15.17 24.15 -1.48
C HIS A 4 14.00 23.64 -0.65
N ILE A 5 13.55 22.41 -0.94
CA ILE A 5 12.54 21.74 -0.10
C ILE A 5 13.32 21.26 1.12
N PRO A 6 13.04 21.77 2.33
CA PRO A 6 13.72 21.30 3.53
C PRO A 6 13.44 19.81 3.71
N SER A 7 14.49 19.03 3.94
CA SER A 7 14.36 17.65 4.39
C SER A 7 13.56 17.64 5.70
N PRO A 8 12.59 16.73 5.86
CA PRO A 8 11.85 16.63 7.11
C PRO A 8 12.81 16.32 8.27
N PRO A 9 12.55 16.83 9.48
CA PRO A 9 13.39 16.59 10.65
C PRO A 9 13.48 15.10 10.96
N ALA A 10 14.63 14.67 11.51
CA ALA A 10 14.98 13.28 11.79
C ALA A 10 14.02 12.54 12.75
N ASP A 11 13.11 13.25 13.43
CA ASP A 11 12.07 12.70 14.32
C ASP A 11 10.66 12.67 13.71
N ALA A 12 10.49 13.07 12.45
CA ALA A 12 9.19 13.02 11.79
C ALA A 12 8.87 11.57 11.40
N ARG A 13 8.30 10.79 12.33
CA ARG A 13 7.65 9.50 12.01
C ARG A 13 6.79 9.69 10.77
N CYS A 14 7.06 8.92 9.73
CA CYS A 14 6.31 8.97 8.48
C CYS A 14 4.95 8.28 8.71
N PRO A 15 3.82 9.01 8.77
CA PRO A 15 2.58 8.43 9.20
C PRO A 15 2.02 7.47 8.16
N ILE A 16 1.65 6.26 8.56
CA ILE A 16 1.04 5.27 7.67
C ILE A 16 -0.47 5.50 7.67
N ARG A 17 -1.02 6.08 6.60
CA ARG A 17 -2.42 6.55 6.57
C ARG A 17 -3.34 5.69 5.72
N TRP A 18 -2.79 4.92 4.80
CA TRP A 18 -3.53 4.14 3.82
C TRP A 18 -2.99 2.72 3.75
N LEU A 19 -3.87 1.79 3.40
CA LEU A 19 -3.56 0.39 3.15
C LEU A 19 -4.02 0.03 1.75
N GLN A 20 -3.14 -0.61 0.97
CA GLN A 20 -3.41 -1.05 -0.39
C GLN A 20 -3.08 -2.53 -0.53
N ALA A 21 -3.98 -3.32 -1.11
CA ALA A 21 -3.68 -4.69 -1.48
C ALA A 21 -2.87 -4.74 -2.78
N ARG A 22 -1.94 -5.70 -2.88
CA ARG A 22 -1.22 -6.05 -4.12
C ARG A 22 -1.04 -7.57 -4.24
N TYR A 23 -0.69 -8.01 -5.44
CA TYR A 23 -0.26 -9.40 -5.69
C TYR A 23 1.24 -9.59 -5.45
N ARG A 24 2.04 -8.54 -5.68
CA ARG A 24 3.50 -8.56 -5.49
C ARG A 24 4.00 -7.28 -4.86
N PHE A 25 5.14 -7.39 -4.17
CA PHE A 25 5.87 -6.26 -3.61
C PHE A 25 7.34 -6.60 -3.41
N GLY A 26 8.21 -5.64 -3.71
CA GLY A 26 9.66 -5.72 -3.58
C GLY A 26 10.28 -4.33 -3.69
N GLU A 27 11.60 -4.23 -3.50
CA GLU A 27 12.37 -2.98 -3.57
C GLU A 27 12.28 -2.29 -4.94
N ASP A 28 11.95 -3.05 -5.98
CA ASP A 28 11.78 -2.62 -7.36
C ASP A 28 10.39 -2.03 -7.65
N CYS A 29 9.48 -2.00 -6.66
CA CYS A 29 8.14 -1.45 -6.81
C CYS A 29 8.18 0.05 -7.20
N ARG A 30 7.77 0.36 -8.44
CA ARG A 30 7.75 1.74 -8.98
C ARG A 30 6.39 2.42 -8.94
N HIS A 31 5.31 1.67 -8.73
CA HIS A 31 3.97 2.20 -8.65
C HIS A 31 3.07 1.23 -7.86
N ILE A 32 1.95 1.76 -7.39
CA ILE A 32 0.80 0.98 -6.95
C ILE A 32 -0.32 1.14 -7.96
N SER A 33 -1.16 0.14 -8.10
CA SER A 33 -2.25 0.12 -9.06
C SER A 33 -3.51 -0.42 -8.40
N VAL A 34 -4.67 -0.10 -8.99
CA VAL A 34 -6.00 -0.39 -8.47
C VAL A 34 -6.92 -0.82 -9.62
N PRO A 35 -7.97 -1.61 -9.35
CA PRO A 35 -9.03 -1.84 -10.31
C PRO A 35 -9.79 -0.54 -10.62
N GLU A 36 -10.65 -0.57 -11.64
CA GLU A 36 -11.42 0.62 -12.05
C GLU A 36 -12.26 1.22 -10.92
N THR A 37 -12.85 0.37 -10.08
CA THR A 37 -13.59 0.79 -8.88
C THR A 37 -12.74 1.58 -7.88
N GLY A 38 -11.42 1.47 -7.94
CA GLY A 38 -10.47 2.11 -7.03
C GLY A 38 -9.94 3.46 -7.50
N LEU A 39 -10.28 3.92 -8.72
CA LEU A 39 -9.72 5.15 -9.30
C LEU A 39 -9.98 6.39 -8.43
N THR A 40 -11.20 6.55 -7.92
CA THR A 40 -11.52 7.69 -7.06
C THR A 40 -10.70 7.64 -5.76
N ARG A 41 -10.55 6.45 -5.16
CA ARG A 41 -9.81 6.28 -3.91
C ARG A 41 -8.31 6.48 -4.06
N ILE A 42 -7.70 6.06 -5.18
CA ILE A 42 -6.27 6.32 -5.40
C ILE A 42 -6.00 7.81 -5.61
N ARG A 43 -6.93 8.54 -6.22
CA ARG A 43 -6.86 10.02 -6.33
C ARG A 43 -6.99 10.70 -4.97
N GLU A 44 -7.99 10.34 -4.17
CA GLU A 44 -8.14 10.85 -2.80
C GLU A 44 -6.88 10.60 -1.95
N MET A 45 -6.33 9.39 -2.04
CA MET A 45 -5.09 9.03 -1.35
C MET A 45 -3.91 9.86 -1.85
N ALA A 46 -3.77 10.07 -3.15
CA ALA A 46 -2.73 10.91 -3.70
C ALA A 46 -2.87 12.37 -3.23
N ASP A 47 -4.06 12.97 -3.36
CA ASP A 47 -4.32 14.33 -2.93
C ASP A 47 -4.01 14.53 -1.44
N GLU A 48 -4.30 13.55 -0.58
CA GLU A 48 -3.96 13.60 0.84
C GLU A 48 -2.45 13.48 1.11
N LEU A 49 -1.75 12.60 0.40
CA LEU A 49 -0.36 12.24 0.71
C LEU A 49 0.67 13.09 -0.04
N MET A 50 0.31 13.69 -1.17
CA MET A 50 1.23 14.42 -2.02
C MET A 50 1.86 15.61 -1.29
N GLY A 51 3.19 15.68 -1.30
CA GLY A 51 3.95 16.73 -0.60
C GLY A 51 4.08 16.50 0.91
N THR A 52 3.58 15.38 1.44
CA THR A 52 3.68 15.00 2.85
C THR A 52 4.67 13.83 3.05
N ALA A 53 5.06 13.57 4.30
CA ALA A 53 5.80 12.36 4.68
C ALA A 53 4.90 11.12 4.84
N GLY A 54 3.62 11.20 4.48
CA GLY A 54 2.67 10.10 4.66
C GLY A 54 2.93 8.90 3.76
N LEU A 55 2.63 7.72 4.27
CA LEU A 55 2.92 6.43 3.65
C LEU A 55 1.67 5.61 3.41
N VAL A 56 1.78 4.72 2.41
CA VAL A 56 0.82 3.66 2.11
C VAL A 56 1.45 2.33 2.49
N ALA A 57 0.80 1.58 3.37
CA ALA A 57 1.16 0.20 3.68
C ALA A 57 0.68 -0.74 2.57
N ILE A 58 1.49 -1.75 2.24
CA ILE A 58 1.19 -2.74 1.21
C ILE A 58 0.86 -4.07 1.87
N TYR A 59 -0.35 -4.57 1.60
CA TYR A 59 -0.82 -5.88 2.03
C TYR A 59 -0.85 -6.86 0.85
N ILE A 60 -0.36 -8.08 1.05
CA ILE A 60 -0.54 -9.16 0.08
C ILE A 60 -1.67 -10.05 0.57
N ALA A 61 -2.75 -10.12 -0.20
CA ALA A 61 -3.94 -10.85 0.19
C ALA A 61 -3.66 -12.35 0.34
N ASP A 62 -4.27 -12.96 1.36
CA ASP A 62 -4.32 -14.40 1.51
C ASP A 62 -5.24 -14.98 0.41
N ALA A 63 -4.63 -15.37 -0.71
CA ALA A 63 -5.26 -15.97 -1.86
C ALA A 63 -4.49 -17.25 -2.23
N PRO A 64 -5.09 -18.20 -2.96
CA PRO A 64 -4.36 -19.38 -3.41
C PRO A 64 -3.12 -18.93 -4.16
N ALA A 65 -1.93 -19.27 -3.63
CA ALA A 65 -0.67 -18.86 -4.20
C ALA A 65 -0.66 -19.20 -5.70
N LYS A 66 -0.63 -18.19 -6.57
CA LYS A 66 -0.28 -18.43 -7.97
C LYS A 66 1.21 -18.75 -8.00
N ALA A 67 1.69 -19.44 -9.05
CA ALA A 67 3.07 -19.95 -9.14
C ALA A 67 4.19 -18.89 -9.00
N TYR A 68 3.84 -17.60 -9.01
CA TYR A 68 4.76 -16.46 -8.86
C TYR A 68 4.63 -15.71 -7.53
N ASP A 69 3.66 -16.08 -6.67
CA ASP A 69 3.51 -15.45 -5.37
C ASP A 69 4.58 -16.04 -4.43
N LEU A 70 5.37 -15.16 -3.79
CA LEU A 70 6.23 -15.58 -2.69
C LEU A 70 5.31 -15.98 -1.53
N ALA A 71 5.04 -17.28 -1.38
CA ALA A 71 4.09 -17.82 -0.41
C ALA A 71 4.30 -17.26 1.01
N GLU A 72 5.54 -16.95 1.38
CA GLU A 72 5.92 -16.36 2.66
C GLU A 72 5.32 -14.96 2.93
N LYS A 73 4.94 -14.23 1.88
CA LYS A 73 4.38 -12.87 1.95
C LYS A 73 2.84 -12.84 2.04
N LEU A 74 2.16 -13.96 1.79
CA LEU A 74 0.70 -14.03 1.82
C LEU A 74 0.16 -13.68 3.21
N GLY A 75 -0.93 -12.91 3.24
CA GLY A 75 -1.57 -12.47 4.48
C GLY A 75 -0.80 -11.41 5.29
N ARG A 76 0.31 -10.89 4.77
CA ARG A 76 1.18 -9.95 5.49
C ARG A 76 1.12 -8.53 4.96
N VAL A 77 1.46 -7.58 5.84
CA VAL A 77 1.85 -6.23 5.43
C VAL A 77 3.34 -6.24 5.15
N VAL A 78 3.71 -6.09 3.87
CA VAL A 78 5.03 -6.45 3.34
C VAL A 78 5.97 -5.26 3.14
N GLY A 79 5.50 -4.07 3.47
CA GLY A 79 6.28 -2.85 3.33
C GLY A 79 5.40 -1.62 3.21
N THR A 80 6.07 -0.51 2.95
CA THR A 80 5.41 0.77 2.73
C THR A 80 6.00 1.50 1.55
N VAL A 81 5.18 2.31 0.91
CA VAL A 81 5.58 3.19 -0.17
C VAL A 81 5.17 4.62 0.13
N GLN A 82 5.86 5.56 -0.51
CA GLN A 82 5.44 6.95 -0.58
C GLN A 82 5.05 7.27 -2.02
N LEU A 83 3.90 7.91 -2.20
CA LEU A 83 3.47 8.38 -3.52
C LEU A 83 4.37 9.53 -3.98
N VAL A 84 4.64 9.57 -5.29
CA VAL A 84 5.37 10.68 -5.93
C VAL A 84 4.46 11.36 -6.96
N PRO A 85 4.74 12.61 -7.37
CA PRO A 85 3.91 13.29 -8.35
C PRO A 85 3.86 12.51 -9.66
N LEU A 86 2.70 12.53 -10.33
CA LEU A 86 2.61 12.09 -11.72
C LEU A 86 3.53 12.98 -12.58
N PRO A 87 4.40 12.38 -13.41
CA PRO A 87 5.20 13.16 -14.35
C PRO A 87 4.34 13.95 -15.33
N ALA A 88 4.86 15.07 -15.81
CA ALA A 88 4.16 15.88 -16.81
C ALA A 88 3.78 15.05 -18.04
N GLY A 89 2.52 15.17 -18.48
CA GLY A 89 1.99 14.42 -19.62
C GLY A 89 1.67 12.94 -19.32
N ARG A 90 1.83 12.47 -18.08
CA ARG A 90 1.41 11.14 -17.64
C ARG A 90 0.10 11.21 -16.86
N SER A 91 -0.62 10.10 -16.89
CA SER A 91 -1.89 9.87 -16.20
C SER A 91 -1.83 8.58 -15.38
N GLU A 92 -2.87 8.30 -14.60
CA GLU A 92 -2.96 7.07 -13.81
C GLU A 92 -2.95 5.82 -14.70
N ARG A 93 -3.42 5.93 -15.95
CA ARG A 93 -3.42 4.83 -16.92
C ARG A 93 -2.02 4.41 -17.38
N ASP A 94 -1.02 5.29 -17.25
CA ASP A 94 0.37 4.99 -17.58
C ASP A 94 1.05 4.08 -16.55
N TYR A 95 0.42 3.86 -15.39
CA TYR A 95 0.95 3.13 -14.23
C TYR A 95 0.11 1.89 -13.89
N GLN A 96 -0.39 1.20 -14.89
CA GLN A 96 -1.15 -0.04 -14.72
C GLN A 96 -0.25 -1.24 -14.39
N ASP A 97 -0.74 -2.15 -13.54
CA ASP A 97 -0.22 -3.53 -13.52
C ASP A 97 -1.05 -4.35 -14.51
N ARG A 98 -0.37 -4.94 -15.50
CA ARG A 98 -0.98 -5.94 -16.38
C ARG A 98 -0.88 -7.30 -15.66
N ASP A 99 -2.00 -7.95 -15.39
CA ASP A 99 -1.97 -9.37 -15.01
C ASP A 99 -1.62 -10.14 -16.31
N PRO A 100 -0.44 -10.80 -16.39
CA PRO A 100 0.00 -11.47 -17.61
C PRO A 100 -0.81 -12.72 -17.95
N ILE A 101 -1.72 -13.16 -17.06
CA ILE A 101 -2.52 -14.38 -17.21
C ILE A 101 -4.01 -14.07 -17.42
N ASP A 102 -4.52 -12.99 -16.85
CA ASP A 102 -5.95 -12.65 -16.89
C ASP A 102 -6.12 -11.18 -17.29
N GLU A 103 -6.32 -10.93 -18.60
CA GLU A 103 -6.53 -9.58 -19.15
C GLU A 103 -7.73 -8.85 -18.48
N TYR A 104 -8.65 -9.58 -17.85
CA TYR A 104 -9.79 -9.03 -17.11
C TYR A 104 -9.45 -8.61 -15.67
N ARG A 105 -8.27 -8.97 -15.15
CA ARG A 105 -7.73 -8.52 -13.84
C ARG A 105 -6.65 -7.46 -13.97
N ALA A 106 -6.58 -6.78 -15.12
CA ALA A 106 -5.78 -5.57 -15.22
C ALA A 106 -6.17 -4.62 -14.07
N TRP A 107 -5.18 -4.06 -13.38
CA TRP A 107 -5.37 -2.93 -12.49
C TRP A 107 -5.02 -1.69 -13.31
N PRO A 108 -6.00 -1.11 -14.04
CA PRO A 108 -5.74 -0.24 -15.19
C PRO A 108 -5.34 1.19 -14.78
N TYR A 109 -5.43 1.52 -13.50
CA TYR A 109 -5.06 2.81 -12.95
C TYR A 109 -4.04 2.62 -11.86
N GLY A 110 -2.99 3.43 -11.85
CA GLY A 110 -2.02 3.43 -10.78
C GLY A 110 -1.38 4.79 -10.56
N TRP A 111 -0.51 4.82 -9.56
CA TRP A 111 0.20 6.02 -9.15
C TRP A 111 1.66 5.68 -8.88
N PRO A 112 2.61 6.48 -9.40
CA PRO A 112 4.02 6.23 -9.16
C PRO A 112 4.35 6.36 -7.68
N CYS A 113 5.28 5.53 -7.21
CA CYS A 113 5.70 5.52 -5.82
C CYS A 113 7.19 5.21 -5.67
N ARG A 114 7.74 5.51 -4.50
CA ARG A 114 9.02 5.00 -4.03
C ARG A 114 8.82 4.08 -2.85
N VAL A 115 9.56 2.97 -2.82
CA VAL A 115 9.62 2.09 -1.65
C VAL A 115 10.31 2.83 -0.51
N VAL A 116 9.73 2.75 0.69
CA VAL A 116 10.32 3.29 1.92
C VAL A 116 10.77 2.15 2.82
N HIS A 117 9.93 1.13 2.99
CA HIS A 117 10.27 -0.10 3.71
C HIS A 117 9.93 -1.33 2.87
N ALA A 118 10.85 -2.27 2.80
CA ALA A 118 10.66 -3.59 2.18
C ALA A 118 11.43 -4.67 2.96
N PRO A 119 11.05 -4.93 4.22
CA PRO A 119 11.75 -5.91 5.05
C PRO A 119 11.61 -7.34 4.48
N PRO A 120 12.50 -8.27 4.89
CA PRO A 120 12.38 -9.66 4.52
C PRO A 120 11.06 -10.25 5.05
N PRO A 121 10.44 -11.24 4.37
CA PRO A 121 9.11 -11.77 4.71
C PRO A 121 8.93 -12.17 6.18
N GLN A 122 9.98 -12.66 6.82
CA GLN A 122 9.99 -13.11 8.22
C GLN A 122 9.74 -11.98 9.22
N GLN A 123 10.01 -10.72 8.84
CA GLN A 123 9.79 -9.53 9.68
C GLN A 123 8.45 -8.83 9.37
N CYS A 124 7.72 -9.27 8.34
CA CYS A 124 6.46 -8.68 7.93
C CYS A 124 5.32 -9.17 8.83
N PRO A 125 4.53 -8.30 9.48
CA PRO A 125 3.43 -8.74 10.35
C PRO A 125 2.28 -9.35 9.55
N LEU A 126 1.63 -10.38 10.12
CA LEU A 126 0.33 -10.85 9.63
C LEU A 126 -0.73 -9.79 9.90
N LEU A 127 -1.48 -9.41 8.86
CA LEU A 127 -2.52 -8.40 9.03
C LEU A 127 -3.66 -8.90 9.93
N SER A 128 -3.92 -10.22 9.92
CA SER A 128 -4.91 -10.85 10.81
C SER A 128 -4.57 -10.66 12.28
N ASP A 129 -3.29 -10.72 12.64
CA ASP A 129 -2.84 -10.59 14.03
C ASP A 129 -2.84 -9.12 14.46
N LEU A 130 -2.45 -8.22 13.55
CA LEU A 130 -2.61 -6.77 13.76
C LEU A 130 -4.07 -6.37 14.00
N VAL A 131 -5.01 -6.91 13.23
CA VAL A 131 -6.45 -6.64 13.42
C VAL A 131 -6.91 -7.10 14.80
N LYS A 132 -6.47 -8.29 15.25
CA LYS A 132 -6.78 -8.79 16.60
C LYS A 132 -6.13 -7.94 17.70
N GLU A 133 -4.89 -7.51 17.51
CA GLU A 133 -4.17 -6.64 18.45
C GLU A 133 -4.89 -5.29 18.61
N VAL A 134 -5.31 -4.68 17.50
CA VAL A 134 -5.86 -3.32 17.47
C VAL A 134 -7.33 -3.25 17.88
N TYR A 135 -8.12 -4.24 17.46
CA TYR A 135 -9.59 -4.23 17.61
C TYR A 135 -10.13 -5.32 18.55
N GLY A 136 -9.25 -6.20 19.04
CA GLY A 136 -9.56 -7.26 20.00
C GLY A 136 -9.63 -8.67 19.37
N PRO A 137 -9.52 -9.75 20.18
CA PRO A 137 -9.39 -11.13 19.68
C PRO A 137 -10.56 -11.62 18.81
N GLY A 138 -11.76 -11.07 19.00
CA GLY A 138 -12.96 -11.40 18.21
C GLY A 138 -13.19 -10.52 16.98
N ALA A 139 -12.26 -9.61 16.65
CA ALA A 139 -12.42 -8.71 15.53
C ALA A 139 -12.46 -9.47 14.19
N PRO A 140 -13.44 -9.20 13.32
CA PRO A 140 -13.62 -9.99 12.11
C PRO A 140 -12.61 -9.53 11.04
N PHE A 141 -11.68 -10.42 10.68
CA PHE A 141 -10.63 -10.13 9.69
C PHE A 141 -11.16 -9.96 8.26
N LEU A 142 -12.05 -10.86 7.82
CA LEU A 142 -12.55 -10.83 6.44
C LEU A 142 -13.30 -9.52 6.10
N PRO A 143 -14.21 -9.00 6.95
CA PRO A 143 -14.81 -7.69 6.74
C PRO A 143 -13.81 -6.53 6.72
N PHE A 144 -12.71 -6.63 7.47
CA PHE A 144 -11.65 -5.61 7.48
C PHE A 144 -10.92 -5.54 6.12
N VAL A 145 -10.58 -6.69 5.52
CA VAL A 145 -9.83 -6.72 4.24
C VAL A 145 -10.72 -6.72 3.00
N ALA A 146 -12.02 -7.03 3.11
CA ALA A 146 -12.93 -7.10 1.97
C ALA A 146 -12.93 -5.83 1.07
N PRO A 147 -12.87 -4.59 1.60
CA PRO A 147 -12.81 -3.39 0.77
C PRO A 147 -11.56 -3.31 -0.11
N LEU A 148 -10.43 -3.89 0.34
CA LEU A 148 -9.15 -3.82 -0.38
C LEU A 148 -9.16 -4.54 -1.73
N ARG A 149 -10.16 -5.41 -1.98
CA ARG A 149 -10.38 -6.01 -3.30
C ARG A 149 -10.74 -4.97 -4.36
N TYR A 150 -11.33 -3.85 -3.95
CA TYR A 150 -11.92 -2.87 -4.86
C TYR A 150 -11.20 -1.52 -4.84
N ALA A 151 -10.50 -1.18 -3.75
CA ALA A 151 -9.86 0.12 -3.60
C ALA A 151 -8.85 0.16 -2.42
N PRO A 152 -7.92 1.13 -2.40
CA PRO A 152 -7.18 1.48 -1.20
C PRO A 152 -8.13 1.89 -0.08
N MET A 153 -7.74 1.56 1.16
CA MET A 153 -8.51 1.88 2.36
C MET A 153 -7.75 2.88 3.23
N ARG A 154 -8.43 3.95 3.64
CA ARG A 154 -7.91 4.87 4.65
C ARG A 154 -7.94 4.19 6.02
N LEU A 155 -6.84 4.27 6.74
CA LEU A 155 -6.70 3.68 8.07
C LEU A 155 -7.27 4.62 9.14
N ASP A 156 -7.88 4.04 10.16
CA ASP A 156 -8.12 4.78 11.39
C ASP A 156 -6.79 4.99 12.17
N GLN A 157 -6.85 5.86 13.17
CA GLN A 157 -5.68 6.20 13.97
C GLN A 157 -5.08 5.01 14.73
N LYS A 158 -5.89 4.02 15.13
CA LYS A 158 -5.40 2.89 15.93
C LYS A 158 -4.56 1.94 15.06
N MET A 159 -5.08 1.58 13.89
CA MET A 159 -4.36 0.72 12.94
C MET A 159 -3.13 1.43 12.36
N SER A 160 -3.26 2.72 12.03
CA SER A 160 -2.14 3.57 11.59
C SER A 160 -0.96 3.52 12.58
N ARG A 161 -1.24 3.78 13.88
CA ARG A 161 -0.22 3.70 14.95
C ARG A 161 0.34 2.29 15.15
N ALA A 162 -0.46 1.26 14.96
CA ALA A 162 0.02 -0.12 15.06
C ALA A 162 1.05 -0.41 13.96
N LEU A 163 0.74 -0.08 12.71
CA LEU A 163 1.66 -0.25 11.59
C LEU A 163 2.93 0.60 11.76
N GLU A 164 2.80 1.83 12.26
CA GLU A 164 3.95 2.70 12.52
C GLU A 164 4.94 2.08 13.52
N ARG A 165 4.49 1.27 14.49
CA ARG A 165 5.37 0.56 15.44
C ARG A 165 6.15 -0.59 14.80
N TYR A 166 5.68 -1.12 13.67
CA TYR A 166 6.36 -2.21 12.96
C TYR A 166 7.38 -1.70 11.94
N PHE A 167 7.18 -0.49 11.41
CA PHE A 167 8.01 0.06 10.33
C PHE A 167 8.90 1.23 10.75
N ASN A 168 8.76 1.78 11.96
CA ASN A 168 9.68 2.77 12.56
C ASN A 168 10.33 2.18 13.81
#